data_AF-A0A151AYX9-F1
#
_entry.id   AF-A0A151AYX9-F1
#
_cell.length_a   1.000
_cell.length_b   1.000
_cell.length_c   1.000
_cell.angle_alpha   90.00
_cell.angle_beta   90.00
_cell.angle_gamma   90.00
#
_symmetry.space_group_name_H-M   'P 1'
#
loop_
_entity.id
_entity.type
_entity.pdbx_description
1 polymer ?
#
loop_
_entity_poly.entity_id
_entity_poly.type
_entity_poly.pdbx_seq_one_letter_code
_entity_poly.pdbx_strand_id
1 'polypeptide(L)'
;MIIVLSGEQGERVATGVKLYQEGLAPRLLMTGGPVEWNVAAADIMAGQVKFLGVPEKDIVLEKRATSTCENALYSLMAPGPGDRSGGPGVF
;
A
#
# COMPACT_ATOMS: atom_id res chain seq x y z
N MET A 1 10.85 -3.65 -0.83
CA MET A 1 9.44 -3.27 -0.57
C MET A 1 8.62 -3.82 -1.72
N ILE A 2 7.46 -4.42 -1.45
CA ILE A 2 6.54 -4.89 -2.48
C ILE A 2 5.50 -3.80 -2.72
N ILE A 3 5.28 -3.42 -3.98
CA ILE A 3 4.32 -2.40 -4.38
C ILE A 3 3.09 -3.10 -4.94
N VAL A 4 1.91 -2.79 -4.42
CA VAL A 4 0.64 -3.34 -4.87
C VAL A 4 -0.22 -2.24 -5.45
N LEU A 5 -0.48 -2.35 -6.74
CA LEU A 5 -1.27 -1.41 -7.51
C LEU A 5 -2.76 -1.75 -7.39
N SER A 6 -3.59 -0.77 -7.06
CA SER A 6 -5.04 -0.94 -7.08
C SER A 6 -5.55 -1.48 -8.42
N GLY A 7 -6.57 -2.33 -8.37
CA GLY A 7 -7.20 -2.96 -9.52
C GLY A 7 -8.47 -3.71 -9.08
N GLU A 8 -9.28 -4.16 -10.03
CA GLU A 8 -10.68 -4.53 -9.76
C GLU A 8 -10.91 -5.76 -8.86
N GLN A 9 -10.01 -6.74 -8.85
CA GLN A 9 -10.32 -8.09 -8.32
C GLN A 9 -9.61 -8.46 -7.01
N GLY A 10 -8.80 -7.59 -6.41
CA GLY A 10 -8.10 -7.86 -5.13
C GLY A 10 -7.00 -8.94 -5.17
N GLU A 11 -6.87 -9.71 -6.25
CA GLU A 11 -5.86 -10.78 -6.41
C GLU A 11 -4.42 -10.28 -6.15
N ARG A 12 -4.13 -9.04 -6.55
CA ARG A 12 -2.82 -8.40 -6.36
C ARG A 12 -2.45 -8.25 -4.89
N VAL A 13 -3.43 -8.04 -4.02
CA VAL A 13 -3.21 -7.95 -2.58
C VAL A 13 -2.80 -9.31 -2.03
N ALA A 14 -3.52 -10.38 -2.40
CA ALA A 14 -3.18 -11.73 -1.98
C ALA A 14 -1.78 -12.14 -2.45
N THR A 15 -1.42 -11.85 -3.71
CA THR A 15 -0.06 -12.08 -4.21
C THR A 15 0.98 -11.27 -3.45
N GLY A 16 0.73 -9.99 -3.18
CA GLY A 16 1.63 -9.13 -2.41
C GLY A 16 1.88 -9.67 -1.00
N VAL A 17 0.83 -10.09 -0.30
CA VAL A 17 0.93 -10.68 1.04
C VAL A 17 1.72 -11.99 1.02
N LYS A 18 1.48 -12.86 0.02
CA LYS A 18 2.25 -14.10 -0.14
C LYS A 18 3.74 -13.82 -0.26
N LEU A 19 4.14 -12.88 -1.13
CA LEU A 19 5.55 -12.51 -1.32
C LEU A 19 6.17 -11.88 -0.06
N TYR A 20 5.39 -11.12 0.72
CA TYR A 20 5.82 -10.61 2.02
C TYR A 20 6.06 -11.74 3.02
N GLN A 21 5.14 -12.72 3.10
CA GLN A 21 5.27 -13.89 3.98
C GLN A 21 6.43 -14.81 3.60
N GLU A 22 6.76 -14.88 2.31
CA GLU A 22 7.96 -15.56 1.80
C GLU A 22 9.27 -14.80 2.11
N GLY A 23 9.19 -13.60 2.69
CA GLY A 23 10.34 -12.81 3.13
C GLY A 23 11.04 -12.02 2.03
N LEU A 24 10.44 -11.88 0.84
CA LEU A 24 11.07 -11.16 -0.29
C LEU A 24 11.20 -9.66 -0.03
N ALA A 25 10.37 -9.10 0.84
CA ALA A 25 10.49 -7.72 1.28
C ALA A 25 9.95 -7.51 2.69
N PRO A 26 10.52 -6.57 3.46
CA PRO A 26 10.09 -6.32 4.84
C PRO A 26 8.79 -5.51 4.95
N ARG A 27 8.26 -4.96 3.84
CA ARG A 27 7.12 -4.04 3.82
C ARG A 27 6.33 -4.09 2.52
N LEU A 28 5.07 -3.67 2.60
CA LEU A 28 4.11 -3.54 1.51
C LEU A 28 3.67 -2.08 1.34
N LEU A 29 3.63 -1.60 0.10
CA LEU A 29 3.04 -0.31 -0.27
C LEU A 29 1.73 -0.56 -1.03
N MET A 30 0.62 -0.05 -0.50
CA MET A 30 -0.67 -0.01 -1.19
C MET A 30 -0.83 1.34 -1.86
N THR A 31 -0.93 1.36 -3.19
CA THR A 31 -1.12 2.59 -3.98
C THR A 31 -2.41 2.54 -4.77
N GLY A 32 -3.25 3.54 -4.58
CA GLY A 32 -4.55 3.63 -5.23
C GLY A 32 -5.39 4.78 -4.67
N GLY A 33 -5.97 5.54 -5.60
CA GLY A 33 -6.64 6.80 -5.36
C GLY A 33 -8.04 6.71 -4.74
N PRO A 34 -8.73 7.86 -4.62
CA PRO A 34 -10.08 7.95 -4.08
C PRO A 34 -11.07 7.07 -4.85
N VAL A 35 -11.90 6.33 -4.12
CA VAL A 35 -13.03 5.54 -4.66
C VAL A 35 -14.35 6.20 -4.27
N GLU A 36 -14.46 6.63 -3.01
CA GLU A 36 -15.59 7.39 -2.48
C GLU A 36 -15.10 8.55 -1.60
N TRP A 37 -16.02 9.43 -1.17
CA TRP A 37 -15.78 10.71 -0.49
C TRP A 37 -14.60 10.74 0.49
N ASN A 38 -14.40 9.68 1.29
CA ASN A 38 -13.30 9.60 2.26
C ASN A 38 -12.59 8.24 2.27
N VAL A 39 -12.69 7.47 1.18
CA VAL A 39 -12.12 6.12 1.10
C VAL A 39 -11.32 6.00 -0.19
N ALA A 40 -10.03 5.70 -0.05
CA ALA A 40 -9.17 5.37 -1.19
C ALA A 40 -9.07 3.86 -1.40
N ALA A 41 -8.74 3.43 -2.62
CA ALA A 41 -8.49 2.03 -2.91
C ALA A 41 -7.36 1.47 -2.03
N ALA A 42 -6.35 2.29 -1.71
CA ALA A 42 -5.31 1.93 -0.76
C ALA A 42 -5.83 1.60 0.65
N ASP A 43 -6.90 2.26 1.12
CA ASP A 43 -7.52 1.95 2.42
C ASP A 43 -8.21 0.58 2.40
N ILE A 44 -8.92 0.27 1.32
CA ILE A 44 -9.58 -1.03 1.12
C ILE A 44 -8.53 -2.14 1.08
N MET A 45 -7.46 -1.95 0.30
CA MET A 45 -6.35 -2.90 0.23
C MET A 45 -5.65 -3.07 1.58
N ALA A 46 -5.47 -2.00 2.36
CA ALA A 46 -4.90 -2.08 3.71
C ALA A 46 -5.73 -2.99 4.62
N GLY A 47 -7.06 -2.89 4.57
CA GLY A 47 -7.96 -3.78 5.30
C GLY A 47 -7.77 -5.25 4.93
N GLN A 48 -7.64 -5.54 3.63
CA GLN A 48 -7.37 -6.90 3.13
C GLN A 48 -6.00 -7.42 3.61
N VAL A 49 -4.96 -6.59 3.52
CA VAL A 49 -3.59 -6.93 3.97
C VAL A 49 -3.56 -7.22 5.48
N LYS A 50 -4.24 -6.41 6.28
CA LYS A 50 -4.39 -6.62 7.73
C LYS A 50 -5.14 -7.91 8.05
N PHE A 51 -6.24 -8.18 7.34
CA PHE A 51 -7.02 -9.41 7.48
C PHE A 51 -6.17 -10.67 7.18
N LEU A 52 -5.25 -10.57 6.23
CA LEU A 52 -4.32 -11.66 5.88
C LEU A 52 -3.10 -11.77 6.82
N GLY A 53 -3.08 -11.01 7.93
CA GLY A 53 -2.11 -11.19 9.01
C GLY A 53 -0.83 -10.35 8.90
N VAL A 54 -0.77 -9.39 7.99
CA VAL A 54 0.37 -8.46 7.93
C VAL A 54 0.22 -7.37 9.01
N PRO A 55 1.25 -7.11 9.82
CA PRO A 55 1.18 -6.09 10.87
C PRO A 55 1.18 -4.67 10.28
N GLU A 56 0.41 -3.77 10.88
CA GLU A 56 0.21 -2.39 10.39
C GLU A 56 1.50 -1.60 10.18
N LYS A 57 2.51 -1.83 11.03
CA LYS A 57 3.84 -1.20 10.91
C LYS A 57 4.57 -1.50 9.59
N ASP A 58 4.20 -2.57 8.89
CA ASP A 58 4.83 -3.00 7.65
C ASP A 58 4.01 -2.58 6.41
N ILE A 59 2.88 -1.88 6.62
CA ILE A 59 1.97 -1.41 5.58
C ILE A 59 2.17 0.10 5.39
N VAL A 60 2.45 0.51 4.15
CA VAL A 60 2.53 1.91 3.73
C VAL A 60 1.36 2.18 2.80
N LEU A 61 0.73 3.35 2.94
CA LEU A 61 -0.42 3.75 2.11
C LEU A 61 -0.07 4.97 1.25
N GLU A 62 -0.50 4.89 0.00
CA GLU A 62 -0.47 5.98 -0.98
C GLU A 62 -1.90 6.08 -1.55
N LYS A 63 -2.58 7.20 -1.29
CA LYS A 63 -4.04 7.36 -1.48
C LYS A 63 -4.42 8.30 -2.62
N ARG A 64 -3.46 8.81 -3.38
CA ARG A 64 -3.64 9.91 -4.34
C ARG A 64 -3.63 9.42 -5.79
N ALA A 65 -3.06 8.25 -6.09
CA ALA A 65 -2.91 7.80 -7.47
C ALA A 65 -4.25 7.48 -8.17
N THR A 66 -4.60 8.28 -9.17
CA THR A 66 -5.78 8.07 -10.04
C THR A 66 -5.43 7.38 -11.37
N SER A 67 -4.14 7.20 -11.66
CA SER A 67 -3.67 6.52 -12.87
C SER A 67 -2.49 5.58 -12.60
N THR A 68 -2.24 4.66 -13.54
CA THR A 68 -1.05 3.78 -13.50
C THR A 68 0.26 4.55 -13.48
N CYS A 69 0.33 5.68 -14.19
CA CYS A 69 1.50 6.56 -14.19
C CYS A 69 1.72 7.17 -12.81
N GLU A 70 0.66 7.64 -12.16
CA GLU A 70 0.73 8.21 -10.80
C GLU A 70 1.10 7.15 -9.76
N ASN A 71 0.54 5.94 -9.85
CA ASN A 71 0.95 4.82 -9.00
C ASN A 71 2.48 4.63 -9.03
N ALA A 72 3.07 4.62 -10.23
CA ALA A 72 4.52 4.45 -10.39
C ALA A 72 5.30 5.64 -9.81
N LEU A 73 4.86 6.87 -10.10
CA LEU A 73 5.49 8.10 -9.62
C LEU A 73 5.45 8.19 -8.09
N TYR A 74 4.28 7.97 -7.49
CA TYR A 74 4.07 8.11 -6.05
C TYR A 74 4.73 6.99 -5.25
N SER A 75 4.89 5.81 -5.85
CA SER A 75 5.66 4.73 -5.24
C SER A 75 7.14 5.05 -5.04
N LEU A 76 7.73 5.93 -5.88
CA LEU A 76 9.12 6.37 -5.71
C LEU A 76 9.30 7.31 -4.52
N MET A 77 8.23 7.97 -4.08
CA MET A 77 8.25 8.87 -2.92
C MET A 77 7.93 8.15 -1.60
N ALA A 78 7.62 6.85 -1.65
CA ALA A 78 7.33 6.08 -0.46
C ALA A 78 8.60 5.96 0.43
N PRO A 79 8.46 5.99 1.76
CA PRO A 79 9.60 5.97 2.68
C PRO A 79 10.53 4.76 2.43
N GLY A 80 11.84 4.99 2.51
CA GLY A 80 12.85 3.93 2.35
C GLY A 80 12.84 2.90 3.48
N PRO A 81 13.43 1.71 3.31
CA PRO A 81 13.57 0.74 4.39
C PRO A 81 14.41 1.36 5.53
N GLY A 82 13.80 1.56 6.71
CA GLY A 82 14.46 2.18 7.87
C GLY A 82 14.06 3.62 8.18
N ASP A 83 13.34 4.31 7.29
CA ASP A 83 12.73 5.61 7.60
C ASP A 83 11.50 5.38 8.50
N ARG A 84 11.74 5.46 9.81
CA ARG A 84 10.73 5.39 10.89
C ARG A 84 10.47 6.77 11.48
N SER A 85 10.45 7.81 10.65
CA SER A 85 9.93 9.10 11.10
C SER A 85 8.42 8.99 11.26
N GLY A 86 7.97 8.64 12.46
CA GLY A 86 6.66 9.07 12.94
C GLY A 86 6.65 10.60 12.90
N GLY A 87 5.85 11.17 12.01
CA GLY A 87 5.61 12.60 11.84
C GLY A 87 4.23 12.82 11.24
N PRO A 88 3.49 13.85 11.66
CA PRO A 88 2.07 13.77 12.02
C PRO A 88 1.15 13.68 10.80
N GLY A 89 -0.05 13.14 11.01
CA GLY A 89 -1.14 13.31 10.06
C GLY A 89 -1.38 14.80 9.79
N VAL A 90 -1.32 15.19 8.52
CA VAL A 90 -1.71 16.48 7.91
C VAL A 90 -1.52 16.28 6.40
N PHE A 91 -2.46 16.46 5.46
CA PHE A 91 -3.82 16.96 5.37
C PHE A 91 -4.61 16.08 4.39
#